data_AF-A0A962RMP4-F1
#
_entry.id   AF-A0A962RMP4-F1
#
_cell.length_a   1.000
_cell.length_b   1.000
_cell.length_c   1.000
_cell.angle_alpha   90.00
_cell.angle_beta   90.00
_cell.angle_gamma   90.00
#
_symmetry.space_group_name_H-M   'P 1'
#
loop_
_entity.id
_entity.type
_entity.pdbx_description
1 polymer ?
#
loop_
_entity_poly.entity_id
_entity_poly.type
_entity_poly.pdbx_seq_one_letter_code
_entity_poly.pdbx_strand_id
1 'polypeptide(L)'
;MSGTTDARGHALSTGSATAADAFNAGVDSFVRWRTDAIARMDAAIEADPSFAMARLGKGWILQTARSASYRPVIERLLAESAPHLGTDPRERAYFDALGLACQGHGVAAATILETMLQRYPTDLFAHRLTQFELFWNGRSDWMCDIAERATPHWNESTPGYGSFQSVRAFSNEEAGHYALAEQCGRTAVEMDPHDVWGTHAVAHVLVMQGEIERGVSWLEGLCGNWEGINQMAHHLWWHLALFLLERGEHVRILQLLTERIRNPQSPLVQALPDATIDIQNVASLLLRLELRGVDVGDAWS
;
A
#
# COMPACT_ATOMS: atom_id res chain seq x y z
N MET A 1 0.19 -28.58 19.61
CA MET A 1 -0.80 -27.66 19.01
C MET A 1 -0.63 -27.77 17.51
N SER A 2 -1.67 -28.17 16.77
CA SER A 2 -1.65 -28.08 15.29
C SER A 2 -1.57 -26.59 14.95
N GLY A 3 -0.41 -26.12 14.50
CA GLY A 3 -0.22 -24.70 14.20
C GLY A 3 -1.15 -24.26 13.08
N THR A 4 -1.75 -23.08 13.23
CA THR A 4 -2.42 -22.42 12.11
C THR A 4 -1.35 -21.83 11.17
N THR A 5 -1.67 -21.69 9.89
CA THR A 5 -0.79 -21.07 8.89
C THR A 5 -1.53 -19.96 8.18
N ASP A 6 -0.80 -18.98 7.65
CA ASP A 6 -1.35 -18.02 6.72
C ASP A 6 -1.61 -18.65 5.34
N ALA A 7 -2.22 -17.87 4.44
CA ALA A 7 -2.57 -18.30 3.09
C ALA A 7 -1.37 -18.79 2.25
N ARG A 8 -0.14 -18.52 2.67
CA ARG A 8 1.09 -18.92 1.97
C ARG A 8 1.89 -19.96 2.76
N GLY A 9 1.28 -20.54 3.78
CA GLY A 9 1.86 -21.64 4.57
C GLY A 9 2.85 -21.18 5.64
N HIS A 10 2.94 -19.88 5.95
CA HIS A 10 3.77 -19.42 7.06
C HIS A 10 3.05 -19.67 8.38
N ALA A 11 3.76 -20.22 9.37
CA ALA A 11 3.19 -20.50 10.68
C ALA A 11 2.67 -19.22 11.35
N LEU A 12 1.57 -19.36 12.10
CA LEU A 12 1.02 -18.33 12.97
C LEU A 12 1.07 -18.83 14.43
N SER A 13 1.34 -17.92 15.36
CA SER A 13 1.47 -18.20 16.80
C SER A 13 0.14 -18.49 17.50
N THR A 14 -0.99 -18.33 16.81
CA THR A 14 -2.33 -18.58 17.35
C THR A 14 -2.81 -20.02 17.15
N GLY A 15 -3.53 -20.54 18.15
CA GLY A 15 -4.33 -21.77 18.03
C GLY A 15 -5.79 -21.51 17.60
N SER A 16 -6.21 -20.25 17.50
CA SER A 16 -7.57 -19.84 17.15
C SER A 16 -7.72 -19.70 15.64
N ALA A 17 -8.52 -20.56 15.02
CA ALA A 17 -8.83 -20.47 13.59
C ALA A 17 -9.49 -19.12 13.25
N THR A 18 -10.41 -18.64 14.09
CA THR A 18 -11.06 -17.33 13.92
C THR A 18 -10.05 -16.18 13.91
N ALA A 19 -9.05 -16.20 14.80
CA ALA A 19 -8.02 -15.16 14.85
C ALA A 19 -7.11 -15.23 13.62
N ALA A 20 -6.72 -16.45 13.19
CA ALA A 20 -5.94 -16.66 11.97
C ALA A 20 -6.66 -16.16 10.71
N ASP A 21 -7.95 -16.50 10.55
CA ASP A 21 -8.78 -16.08 9.41
C ASP A 21 -8.94 -14.56 9.37
N ALA A 22 -9.22 -13.93 10.52
CA ALA A 22 -9.33 -12.48 10.62
C ALA A 22 -7.99 -11.77 10.29
N PHE A 23 -6.86 -12.30 10.77
CA PHE A 23 -5.54 -11.77 10.43
C PHE A 23 -5.23 -11.90 8.94
N ASN A 24 -5.48 -13.07 8.34
CA ASN A 24 -5.28 -13.31 6.91
C ASN A 24 -6.12 -12.35 6.06
N ALA A 25 -7.40 -12.14 6.42
CA ALA A 25 -8.25 -11.16 5.77
C ALA A 25 -7.74 -9.73 5.96
N GLY A 26 -7.21 -9.38 7.13
CA GLY A 26 -6.60 -8.06 7.39
C GLY A 26 -5.36 -7.81 6.55
N VAL A 27 -4.49 -8.80 6.39
CA VAL A 27 -3.33 -8.73 5.49
C VAL A 27 -3.80 -8.56 4.04
N ASP A 28 -4.74 -9.37 3.57
CA ASP A 28 -5.28 -9.26 2.21
C ASP A 28 -5.91 -7.88 1.94
N SER A 29 -6.75 -7.41 2.86
CA SER A 29 -7.33 -6.06 2.81
C SER A 29 -6.27 -4.97 2.76
N PHE A 30 -5.21 -5.06 3.57
CA PHE A 30 -4.13 -4.07 3.56
C PHE A 30 -3.38 -4.06 2.21
N VAL A 31 -3.00 -5.24 1.72
CA VAL A 31 -2.24 -5.35 0.46
C VAL A 31 -3.07 -4.83 -0.73
N ARG A 32 -4.39 -5.06 -0.70
CA ARG A 32 -5.36 -4.61 -1.72
C ARG A 32 -5.94 -3.23 -1.45
N TRP A 33 -5.39 -2.48 -0.50
CA TRP A 33 -5.81 -1.10 -0.18
C TRP A 33 -7.30 -0.96 0.20
N ARG A 34 -7.90 -2.00 0.78
CA ARG A 34 -9.28 -1.98 1.28
C ARG A 34 -9.38 -1.19 2.59
N THR A 35 -10.55 -0.64 2.87
CA THR A 35 -10.80 0.21 4.04
C THR A 35 -10.95 -0.55 5.36
N ASP A 36 -11.14 -1.86 5.33
CA ASP A 36 -11.46 -2.68 6.51
C ASP A 36 -10.25 -3.34 7.19
N ALA A 37 -9.02 -3.11 6.70
CA ALA A 37 -7.82 -3.80 7.18
C ALA A 37 -7.59 -3.67 8.70
N ILE A 38 -7.76 -2.47 9.27
CA ILE A 38 -7.63 -2.26 10.73
C ILE A 38 -8.73 -3.00 11.50
N ALA A 39 -9.98 -2.96 11.03
CA ALA A 39 -11.10 -3.65 11.67
C ALA A 39 -10.89 -5.17 11.68
N ARG A 40 -10.29 -5.73 10.63
CA ARG A 40 -9.89 -7.15 10.56
C ARG A 40 -8.80 -7.49 11.57
N MET A 41 -7.80 -6.62 11.73
CA MET A 41 -6.77 -6.82 12.77
C MET A 41 -7.37 -6.75 14.18
N ASP A 42 -8.33 -5.84 14.41
CA ASP A 42 -9.04 -5.76 15.69
C ASP A 42 -9.85 -7.03 15.99
N ALA A 43 -10.55 -7.57 14.99
CA ALA A 43 -11.25 -8.86 15.13
C ALA A 43 -10.28 -10.02 15.43
N ALA A 44 -9.08 -10.03 14.85
CA ALA A 44 -8.06 -11.03 15.16
C ALA A 44 -7.55 -10.92 16.61
N ILE A 45 -7.32 -9.70 17.08
CA ILE A 45 -6.89 -9.42 18.47
C ILE A 45 -8.00 -9.79 19.47
N GLU A 46 -9.27 -9.52 19.14
CA GLU A 46 -10.41 -9.88 19.98
C GLU A 46 -10.59 -11.41 20.08
N ALA A 47 -10.42 -12.11 18.96
CA ALA A 47 -10.56 -13.56 18.91
C ALA A 47 -9.41 -14.32 19.60
N ASP A 48 -8.21 -13.75 19.66
CA ASP A 48 -7.09 -14.27 20.45
C ASP A 48 -6.21 -13.12 20.97
N PRO A 49 -6.44 -12.66 22.21
CA PRO A 49 -5.63 -11.61 22.82
C PRO A 49 -4.18 -12.01 23.07
N SER A 50 -3.76 -13.25 22.86
CA SER A 50 -2.35 -13.66 22.92
C SER A 50 -1.68 -13.69 21.54
N PHE A 51 -2.41 -13.41 20.46
CA PHE A 51 -1.85 -13.45 19.11
C PHE A 51 -1.00 -12.20 18.81
N ALA A 52 0.30 -12.28 19.09
CA ALA A 52 1.24 -11.16 18.93
C ALA A 52 1.25 -10.61 17.49
N MET A 53 1.29 -11.48 16.49
CA MET A 53 1.31 -11.08 15.07
C MET A 53 0.11 -10.23 14.64
N ALA A 54 -1.08 -10.40 15.25
CA ALA A 54 -2.24 -9.54 14.95
C ALA A 54 -2.03 -8.10 15.44
N ARG A 55 -1.45 -7.91 16.65
CA ARG A 55 -1.06 -6.59 17.16
C ARG A 55 0.03 -5.95 16.32
N LEU A 56 1.03 -6.73 15.93
CA LEU A 56 2.12 -6.28 15.05
C LEU A 56 1.58 -5.87 13.68
N GLY A 57 0.66 -6.65 13.12
CA GLY A 57 -0.03 -6.32 11.87
C GLY A 57 -0.76 -4.99 11.96
N LYS A 58 -1.56 -4.77 13.01
CA LYS A 58 -2.22 -3.47 13.26
C LYS A 58 -1.20 -2.33 13.39
N GLY A 59 -0.14 -2.53 14.16
CA GLY A 59 0.90 -1.52 14.36
C GLY A 59 1.60 -1.14 13.06
N TRP A 60 1.91 -2.12 12.21
CA TRP A 60 2.50 -1.91 10.90
C TRP A 60 1.58 -1.15 9.95
N ILE A 61 0.28 -1.50 9.89
CA ILE A 61 -0.68 -0.76 9.07
C ILE A 61 -0.74 0.71 9.52
N LEU A 62 -0.81 0.98 10.83
CA LEU A 62 -0.78 2.36 11.36
C LEU A 62 0.53 3.09 11.04
N GLN A 63 1.68 2.41 11.10
CA GLN A 63 2.98 2.97 10.74
C GLN A 63 3.00 3.44 9.28
N THR A 64 2.36 2.70 8.36
CA THR A 64 2.31 3.10 6.93
C THR A 64 1.48 4.35 6.66
N ALA A 65 0.62 4.78 7.59
CA ALA A 65 -0.11 6.03 7.48
C ALA A 65 0.77 7.27 7.71
N ARG A 66 2.03 7.10 8.16
CA ARG A 66 3.05 8.16 8.33
C ARG A 66 2.60 9.34 9.20
N SER A 67 1.68 9.11 10.12
CA SER A 67 1.23 10.12 11.07
C SER A 67 1.84 9.91 12.45
N ALA A 68 2.45 10.97 13.00
CA ALA A 68 2.99 10.96 14.36
C ALA A 68 1.91 10.71 15.43
N SER A 69 0.63 10.98 15.13
CA SER A 69 -0.48 10.75 16.05
C SER A 69 -0.68 9.26 16.37
N TYR A 70 -0.23 8.35 15.50
CA TYR A 70 -0.32 6.91 15.73
C TYR A 70 0.82 6.33 16.56
N ARG A 71 1.92 7.08 16.77
CA ARG A 71 3.09 6.56 17.50
C ARG A 71 2.74 6.01 18.90
N PRO A 72 1.96 6.71 19.75
CA PRO A 72 1.61 6.18 21.08
C PRO A 72 0.79 4.88 21.00
N VAL A 73 -0.02 4.71 19.94
CA VAL A 73 -0.81 3.48 19.72
C VAL A 73 0.11 2.35 19.29
N ILE A 74 1.07 2.60 18.40
CA ILE A 74 2.05 1.61 17.93
C ILE A 74 2.94 1.15 19.09
N GLU A 75 3.44 2.06 19.91
CA GLU A 75 4.25 1.75 21.10
C GLU A 75 3.48 0.87 22.10
N ARG A 76 2.20 1.15 22.31
CA ARG A 76 1.33 0.31 23.15
C ARG A 76 1.17 -1.10 22.55
N LEU A 77 0.90 -1.20 21.24
CA LEU A 77 0.76 -2.50 20.55
C LEU A 77 2.05 -3.33 20.64
N LEU A 78 3.21 -2.69 20.51
CA LEU A 78 4.51 -3.33 20.73
C LEU A 78 4.62 -3.85 22.16
N ALA A 79 4.38 -2.99 23.17
CA ALA A 79 4.47 -3.39 24.57
C ALA A 79 3.53 -4.56 24.93
N GLU A 80 2.30 -4.55 24.40
CA GLU A 80 1.33 -5.63 24.59
C GLU A 80 1.68 -6.91 23.84
N SER A 81 2.37 -6.81 22.70
CA SER A 81 2.80 -7.99 21.93
C SER A 81 4.02 -8.70 22.53
N ALA A 82 4.90 -7.97 23.22
CA ALA A 82 6.20 -8.49 23.69
C ALA A 82 6.09 -9.74 24.60
N PRO A 83 5.16 -9.84 25.57
CA PRO A 83 5.01 -11.03 26.42
C PRO A 83 4.51 -12.28 25.67
N HIS A 84 3.96 -12.08 24.47
CA HIS A 84 3.34 -13.13 23.67
C HIS A 84 4.19 -13.56 22.47
N LEU A 85 5.36 -12.95 22.27
CA LEU A 85 6.26 -13.33 21.18
C LEU A 85 6.71 -14.78 21.34
N GLY A 86 6.52 -15.55 20.27
CA GLY A 86 7.03 -16.91 20.17
C GLY A 86 8.54 -16.97 19.87
N THR A 87 9.02 -18.16 19.55
CA THR A 87 10.38 -18.40 19.06
C THR A 87 10.49 -18.29 17.53
N ASP A 88 9.40 -17.97 16.84
CA ASP A 88 9.38 -17.82 15.38
C ASP A 88 10.19 -16.59 14.95
N PRO A 89 11.28 -16.75 14.18
CA PRO A 89 12.09 -15.63 13.72
C PRO A 89 11.31 -14.67 12.81
N ARG A 90 10.22 -15.11 12.15
CA ARG A 90 9.36 -14.24 11.34
C ARG A 90 8.62 -13.22 12.21
N GLU A 91 7.88 -13.69 13.22
CA GLU A 91 7.15 -12.82 14.15
C GLU A 91 8.10 -11.86 14.87
N ARG A 92 9.29 -12.34 15.27
CA ARG A 92 10.32 -11.52 15.88
C ARG A 92 10.81 -10.40 14.94
N ALA A 93 11.03 -10.69 13.67
CA ALA A 93 11.46 -9.69 12.70
C ALA A 93 10.41 -8.58 12.51
N TYR A 94 9.12 -8.90 12.48
CA TYR A 94 8.06 -7.88 12.46
C TYR A 94 8.07 -6.98 13.70
N PHE A 95 8.28 -7.55 14.88
CA PHE A 95 8.38 -6.81 16.13
C PHE A 95 9.58 -5.85 16.14
N ASP A 96 10.78 -6.39 15.88
CA ASP A 96 12.02 -5.61 15.94
C ASP A 96 12.02 -4.48 14.88
N ALA A 97 11.56 -4.79 13.67
CA ALA A 97 11.46 -3.80 12.59
C ALA A 97 10.42 -2.72 12.88
N LEU A 98 9.24 -3.06 13.45
CA LEU A 98 8.24 -2.06 13.81
C LEU A 98 8.75 -1.11 14.90
N GLY A 99 9.48 -1.64 15.88
CA GLY A 99 10.12 -0.84 16.94
C GLY A 99 11.11 0.18 16.40
N LEU A 100 11.88 -0.18 15.37
CA LEU A 100 12.76 0.76 14.67
C LEU A 100 11.98 1.77 13.82
N ALA A 101 10.99 1.29 13.05
CA ALA A 101 10.20 2.13 12.16
C ALA A 101 9.43 3.22 12.91
N CYS A 102 8.82 2.91 14.05
CA CYS A 102 8.05 3.88 14.84
C CYS A 102 8.92 4.97 15.49
N GLN A 103 10.22 4.71 15.63
CA GLN A 103 11.24 5.66 16.08
C GLN A 103 11.86 6.48 14.93
N GLY A 104 11.43 6.25 13.69
CA GLY A 104 11.92 6.94 12.50
C GLY A 104 13.13 6.27 11.84
N HIS A 105 13.49 5.06 12.25
CA HIS A 105 14.60 4.30 11.67
C HIS A 105 14.14 3.36 10.54
N GLY A 106 13.43 3.91 9.54
CA GLY A 106 12.81 3.13 8.45
C GLY A 106 13.80 2.30 7.63
N VAL A 107 14.99 2.83 7.33
CA VAL A 107 16.05 2.07 6.65
C VAL A 107 16.48 0.84 7.45
N ALA A 108 16.66 0.98 8.77
CA ALA A 108 17.06 -0.14 9.62
C ALA A 108 15.93 -1.18 9.76
N ALA A 109 14.68 -0.72 9.82
CA ALA A 109 13.51 -1.60 9.78
C ALA A 109 13.45 -2.40 8.47
N ALA A 110 13.68 -1.75 7.33
CA ALA A 110 13.72 -2.42 6.02
C ALA A 110 14.84 -3.47 5.93
N THR A 111 16.02 -3.23 6.52
CA THR A 111 17.10 -4.24 6.59
C THR A 111 16.67 -5.51 7.34
N ILE A 112 15.92 -5.36 8.44
CA ILE A 112 15.39 -6.51 9.19
C ILE A 112 14.38 -7.28 8.33
N LEU A 113 13.44 -6.56 7.70
CA LEU A 113 12.41 -7.18 6.85
C LEU A 113 13.01 -7.85 5.61
N GLU A 114 14.03 -7.26 4.98
CA GLU A 114 14.78 -7.88 3.88
C GLU A 114 15.44 -9.18 4.32
N THR A 115 16.11 -9.19 5.48
CA THR A 115 16.73 -10.39 6.03
C THR A 115 15.70 -11.49 6.28
N MET A 116 14.49 -11.11 6.74
CA MET A 116 13.37 -12.02 6.88
C MET A 116 12.89 -12.54 5.51
N LEU A 117 12.74 -11.68 4.50
CA LEU A 117 12.31 -12.04 3.15
C LEU A 117 13.27 -13.02 2.45
N GLN A 118 14.56 -13.04 2.80
CA GLN A 118 15.49 -14.08 2.31
C GLN A 118 15.10 -15.49 2.79
N ARG A 119 14.45 -15.61 3.96
CA ARG A 119 13.97 -16.89 4.52
C ARG A 119 12.51 -17.18 4.17
N TYR A 120 11.72 -16.13 4.03
CA TYR A 120 10.28 -16.18 3.76
C TYR A 120 9.96 -15.37 2.48
N PRO A 121 10.45 -15.78 1.30
CA PRO A 121 10.38 -14.98 0.08
C PRO A 121 8.96 -14.72 -0.40
N THR A 122 8.00 -15.54 0.05
CA THR A 122 6.58 -15.40 -0.25
C THR A 122 5.83 -14.55 0.77
N ASP A 123 6.46 -13.96 1.78
CA ASP A 123 5.74 -13.12 2.73
C ASP A 123 5.33 -11.77 2.09
N LEU A 124 4.11 -11.75 1.53
CA LEU A 124 3.56 -10.59 0.82
C LEU A 124 3.40 -9.35 1.71
N PHE A 125 3.09 -9.56 2.99
CA PHE A 125 2.90 -8.44 3.92
C PHE A 125 4.24 -7.74 4.15
N ALA A 126 5.29 -8.53 4.37
CA ALA A 126 6.66 -8.02 4.49
C ALA A 126 7.14 -7.31 3.22
N HIS A 127 6.84 -7.84 2.04
CA HIS A 127 7.15 -7.17 0.76
C HIS A 127 6.52 -5.78 0.69
N ARG A 128 5.24 -5.67 1.03
CA ARG A 128 4.54 -4.37 1.03
C ARG A 128 5.11 -3.40 2.07
N LEU A 129 5.35 -3.86 3.29
CA LEU A 129 5.91 -3.00 4.35
C LEU A 129 7.33 -2.53 4.04
N THR A 130 8.16 -3.42 3.48
CA THR A 130 9.52 -3.06 3.04
C THR A 130 9.47 -2.05 1.90
N GLN A 131 8.55 -2.24 0.93
CA GLN A 131 8.30 -1.28 -0.14
C GLN A 131 7.92 0.10 0.42
N PHE A 132 7.01 0.17 1.39
CA PHE A 132 6.66 1.43 2.07
C PHE A 132 7.86 2.08 2.76
N GLU A 133 8.65 1.32 3.52
CA GLU A 133 9.80 1.90 4.23
C GLU A 133 10.88 2.41 3.27
N LEU A 134 11.15 1.70 2.17
CA LEU A 134 12.18 2.11 1.21
C LEU A 134 11.74 3.25 0.29
N PHE A 135 10.47 3.27 -0.16
CA PHE A 135 9.92 4.34 -0.99
C PHE A 135 10.08 5.70 -0.30
N TRP A 136 9.61 5.82 0.95
CA TRP A 136 9.70 7.07 1.71
C TRP A 136 11.14 7.51 2.03
N ASN A 137 12.10 6.60 1.95
CA ASN A 137 13.52 6.91 2.12
C ASN A 137 14.25 7.10 0.77
N GLY A 138 13.56 7.05 -0.37
CA GLY A 138 14.17 7.20 -1.69
C GLY A 138 15.20 6.12 -2.01
N ARG A 139 14.87 4.86 -1.71
CA ARG A 139 15.75 3.69 -1.93
C ARG A 139 15.17 2.76 -3.01
N SER A 140 14.88 3.31 -4.18
CA SER A 140 14.20 2.61 -5.28
C SER A 140 14.97 1.39 -5.79
N ASP A 141 16.28 1.49 -5.99
CA ASP A 141 17.12 0.35 -6.44
C ASP A 141 17.04 -0.83 -5.46
N TRP A 142 17.15 -0.54 -4.16
CA TRP A 142 17.07 -1.57 -3.13
C TRP A 142 15.68 -2.19 -3.04
N MET A 143 14.64 -1.38 -3.18
CA MET A 143 13.25 -1.82 -3.24
C MET A 143 12.99 -2.75 -4.43
N CYS A 144 13.57 -2.43 -5.60
CA CYS A 144 13.54 -3.27 -6.79
C CYS A 144 14.29 -4.59 -6.58
N ASP A 145 15.51 -4.54 -6.04
CA ASP A 145 16.35 -5.71 -5.78
C ASP A 145 15.66 -6.74 -4.86
N ILE A 146 14.98 -6.27 -3.81
CA ILE A 146 14.25 -7.15 -2.89
C ILE A 146 13.11 -7.88 -3.62
N ALA A 147 12.31 -7.15 -4.40
CA ALA A 147 11.19 -7.72 -5.12
C ALA A 147 11.66 -8.74 -6.17
N GLU A 148 12.67 -8.40 -6.97
CA GLU A 148 13.15 -9.27 -8.05
C GLU A 148 13.86 -10.53 -7.53
N ARG A 149 14.58 -10.46 -6.41
CA ARG A 149 15.18 -11.67 -5.79
C ARG A 149 14.13 -12.67 -5.30
N ALA A 150 12.93 -12.21 -4.98
CA ALA A 150 11.85 -13.11 -4.55
C ALA A 150 11.19 -13.83 -5.74
N THR A 151 11.25 -13.28 -6.96
CA THR A 151 10.54 -13.77 -8.16
C THR A 151 10.61 -15.29 -8.36
N PRO A 152 11.74 -16.00 -8.21
CA PRO A 152 11.80 -17.46 -8.38
C PRO A 152 10.90 -18.27 -7.44
N HIS A 153 10.43 -17.67 -6.34
CA HIS A 153 9.56 -18.29 -5.35
C HIS A 153 8.06 -18.00 -5.59
N TRP A 154 7.74 -17.16 -6.57
CA TRP A 154 6.39 -16.73 -6.87
C TRP A 154 5.94 -17.25 -8.23
N ASN A 155 4.72 -17.78 -8.28
CA ASN A 155 4.06 -18.15 -9.53
C ASN A 155 2.53 -18.01 -9.36
N GLU A 156 1.78 -18.21 -10.44
CA GLU A 156 0.33 -18.05 -10.49
C GLU A 156 -0.44 -18.90 -9.46
N SER A 157 0.12 -20.02 -9.00
CA SER A 157 -0.49 -20.85 -7.95
C SER A 157 -0.23 -20.35 -6.52
N THR A 158 0.73 -19.43 -6.33
CA THR A 158 1.05 -18.84 -5.03
C THR A 158 -0.04 -17.84 -4.63
N PRO A 159 -0.72 -18.01 -3.48
CA PRO A 159 -1.75 -17.08 -3.06
C PRO A 159 -1.23 -15.63 -2.89
N GLY A 160 -1.83 -14.70 -3.63
CA GLY A 160 -1.41 -13.30 -3.69
C GLY A 160 -0.40 -12.97 -4.79
N TYR A 161 -0.17 -13.88 -5.76
CA TYR A 161 0.73 -13.63 -6.89
C TYR A 161 0.42 -12.34 -7.65
N GLY A 162 -0.85 -12.05 -7.96
CA GLY A 162 -1.24 -10.79 -8.62
C GLY A 162 -0.80 -9.55 -7.83
N SER A 163 -1.04 -9.54 -6.52
CA SER A 163 -0.57 -8.44 -5.66
C SER A 163 0.96 -8.37 -5.54
N PHE A 164 1.67 -9.50 -5.60
CA PHE A 164 3.13 -9.51 -5.70
C PHE A 164 3.60 -8.92 -7.04
N GLN A 165 2.89 -9.19 -8.14
CA GLN A 165 3.14 -8.54 -9.42
C GLN A 165 2.96 -7.02 -9.34
N SER A 166 1.98 -6.52 -8.57
CA SER A 166 1.86 -5.08 -8.28
C SER A 166 3.01 -4.53 -7.45
N VAL A 167 3.54 -5.31 -6.48
CA VAL A 167 4.78 -4.94 -5.77
C VAL A 167 5.93 -4.80 -6.77
N ARG A 168 6.13 -5.80 -7.62
CA ARG A 168 7.17 -5.77 -8.65
C ARG A 168 7.00 -4.61 -9.62
N ALA A 169 5.76 -4.33 -10.04
CA ALA A 169 5.45 -3.25 -10.96
C ALA A 169 5.92 -1.90 -10.40
N PHE A 170 5.48 -1.55 -9.20
CA PHE A 170 5.84 -0.28 -8.58
C PHE A 170 7.34 -0.19 -8.26
N SER A 171 7.95 -1.26 -7.75
CA SER A 171 9.39 -1.25 -7.45
C SER A 171 10.25 -1.05 -8.70
N ASN A 172 9.86 -1.65 -9.83
CA ASN A 172 10.58 -1.49 -11.10
C ASN A 172 10.35 -0.11 -11.72
N GLU A 173 9.15 0.44 -11.61
CA GLU A 173 8.84 1.78 -12.14
C GLU A 173 9.69 2.85 -11.45
N GLU A 174 9.73 2.82 -10.11
CA GLU A 174 10.53 3.74 -9.30
C GLU A 174 12.04 3.61 -9.56
N ALA A 175 12.49 2.45 -10.05
CA ALA A 175 13.87 2.21 -10.48
C ALA A 175 14.11 2.51 -11.98
N GLY A 176 13.11 2.97 -12.72
CA GLY A 176 13.20 3.32 -14.14
C GLY A 176 13.10 2.13 -15.12
N HIS A 177 12.77 0.92 -14.64
CA HIS A 177 12.58 -0.27 -15.46
C HIS A 177 11.16 -0.35 -16.05
N TYR A 178 10.77 0.68 -16.80
CA TYR A 178 9.38 0.92 -17.24
C TYR A 178 8.70 -0.23 -17.98
N ALA A 179 9.41 -0.89 -18.92
CA ALA A 179 8.81 -1.97 -19.70
C ALA A 179 8.41 -3.18 -18.84
N LEU A 180 9.28 -3.57 -17.90
CA LEU A 180 9.00 -4.66 -16.96
C LEU A 180 7.93 -4.23 -15.95
N ALA A 181 7.99 -2.99 -15.47
CA ALA A 181 6.99 -2.43 -14.57
C ALA A 181 5.59 -2.47 -15.15
N GLU A 182 5.42 -2.00 -16.40
CA GLU A 182 4.13 -2.02 -17.09
C GLU A 182 3.63 -3.46 -17.29
N GLN A 183 4.51 -4.38 -17.71
CA GLN A 183 4.13 -5.80 -17.86
C GLN A 183 3.61 -6.38 -16.55
N CYS A 184 4.35 -6.22 -15.45
CA CYS A 184 3.94 -6.73 -14.14
C CYS A 184 2.63 -6.10 -13.65
N GLY A 185 2.47 -4.78 -13.82
CA GLY A 185 1.26 -4.08 -13.37
C GLY A 185 0.03 -4.49 -14.17
N ARG A 186 0.18 -4.71 -15.49
CA ARG A 186 -0.90 -5.26 -16.33
C ARG A 186 -1.25 -6.68 -15.94
N THR A 187 -0.27 -7.56 -15.70
CA THR A 187 -0.53 -8.92 -15.19
C THR A 187 -1.34 -8.89 -13.90
N ALA A 188 -1.01 -7.99 -12.97
CA ALA A 188 -1.77 -7.87 -11.72
C ALA A 188 -3.24 -7.49 -11.96
N VAL A 189 -3.48 -6.49 -12.83
CA VAL A 189 -4.84 -6.04 -13.18
C VAL A 189 -5.62 -7.06 -14.01
N GLU A 190 -4.96 -7.83 -14.86
CA GLU A 190 -5.57 -8.95 -15.60
C GLU A 190 -6.03 -10.07 -14.65
N MET A 191 -5.27 -10.32 -13.58
CA MET A 191 -5.66 -11.29 -12.54
C MET A 191 -6.77 -10.74 -11.63
N ASP A 192 -6.75 -9.45 -11.31
CA ASP A 192 -7.78 -8.77 -10.54
C ASP A 192 -7.95 -7.31 -10.99
N PRO A 193 -9.06 -6.98 -11.69
CA PRO A 193 -9.34 -5.61 -12.11
C PRO A 193 -9.45 -4.56 -10.99
N HIS A 194 -9.55 -5.00 -9.73
CA HIS A 194 -9.56 -4.13 -8.54
C HIS A 194 -8.16 -3.84 -7.99
N ASP A 195 -7.08 -4.35 -8.61
CA ASP A 195 -5.72 -4.08 -8.16
C ASP A 195 -5.31 -2.63 -8.48
N VAL A 196 -5.58 -1.76 -7.52
CA VAL A 196 -5.27 -0.33 -7.61
C VAL A 196 -3.78 -0.04 -7.54
N TRP A 197 -2.95 -0.94 -7.01
CA TRP A 197 -1.51 -0.71 -6.92
C TRP A 197 -0.81 -1.02 -8.25
N GLY A 198 -1.22 -2.10 -8.93
CA GLY A 198 -0.81 -2.38 -10.30
C GLY A 198 -1.33 -1.32 -11.27
N THR A 199 -2.59 -0.90 -11.12
CA THR A 199 -3.17 0.22 -11.87
C THR A 199 -2.34 1.50 -11.71
N HIS A 200 -1.98 1.82 -10.47
CA HIS A 200 -1.15 2.97 -10.10
C HIS A 200 0.25 2.91 -10.72
N ALA A 201 0.94 1.76 -10.60
CA ALA A 201 2.28 1.59 -11.17
C ALA A 201 2.28 1.75 -12.70
N VAL A 202 1.27 1.21 -13.39
CA VAL A 202 1.14 1.41 -14.85
C VAL A 202 0.85 2.88 -15.18
N ALA A 203 0.04 3.58 -14.39
CA ALA A 203 -0.20 5.01 -14.59
C ALA A 203 1.10 5.81 -14.46
N HIS A 204 1.92 5.53 -13.44
CA HIS A 204 3.27 6.09 -13.31
C HIS A 204 4.13 5.86 -14.56
N VAL A 205 4.25 4.61 -15.03
CA VAL A 205 5.01 4.28 -16.25
C VAL A 205 4.55 5.13 -17.43
N LEU A 206 3.24 5.22 -17.65
CA LEU A 206 2.68 5.95 -18.78
C LEU A 206 2.90 7.47 -18.66
N VAL A 207 2.89 8.03 -17.44
CA VAL A 207 3.31 9.43 -17.20
C VAL A 207 4.79 9.60 -17.57
N MET A 208 5.66 8.74 -17.04
CA MET A 208 7.12 8.84 -17.24
C MET A 208 7.54 8.68 -18.70
N GLN A 209 6.77 7.93 -19.49
CA GLN A 209 7.02 7.77 -20.93
C GLN A 209 6.29 8.78 -21.82
N GLY A 210 5.49 9.69 -21.25
CA GLY A 210 4.71 10.68 -22.01
C GLY A 210 3.57 10.06 -22.83
N GLU A 211 3.09 8.90 -22.42
CA GLU A 211 2.08 8.10 -23.14
C GLU A 211 0.66 8.51 -22.72
N ILE A 212 0.31 9.78 -22.97
CA ILE A 212 -0.86 10.46 -22.40
C ILE A 212 -2.18 9.75 -22.72
N GLU A 213 -2.40 9.41 -24.00
CA GLU A 213 -3.63 8.77 -24.45
C GLU A 213 -3.83 7.39 -23.85
N ARG A 214 -2.75 6.60 -23.73
CA ARG A 214 -2.75 5.29 -23.08
C ARG A 214 -3.04 5.44 -21.60
N GLY A 215 -2.48 6.45 -20.95
CA GLY A 215 -2.70 6.77 -19.54
C GLY A 215 -4.16 7.09 -19.22
N VAL A 216 -4.78 7.95 -20.02
CA VAL A 216 -6.22 8.28 -19.89
C VAL A 216 -7.08 7.04 -20.11
N SER A 217 -6.87 6.32 -21.22
CA SER A 217 -7.66 5.12 -21.52
C SER A 217 -7.52 4.05 -20.45
N TRP A 218 -6.33 3.91 -19.85
CA TRP A 218 -6.07 2.97 -18.77
C TRP A 218 -6.87 3.28 -17.51
N LEU A 219 -6.80 4.53 -17.04
CA LEU A 219 -7.48 4.94 -15.80
C LEU A 219 -9.00 5.03 -15.97
N GLU A 220 -9.48 5.57 -17.09
CA GLU A 220 -10.92 5.61 -17.38
C GLU A 220 -11.52 4.20 -17.55
N GLY A 221 -10.77 3.27 -18.16
CA GLY A 221 -11.21 1.89 -18.32
C GLY A 221 -11.32 1.11 -17.00
N LEU A 222 -10.60 1.54 -15.96
CA LEU A 222 -10.52 0.85 -14.67
C LEU A 222 -11.24 1.56 -13.53
N CYS A 223 -11.68 2.81 -13.71
CA CYS A 223 -12.23 3.62 -12.63
C CYS A 223 -13.51 3.05 -12.01
N GLY A 224 -14.22 2.17 -12.73
CA GLY A 224 -15.37 1.42 -12.21
C GLY A 224 -15.04 0.40 -11.12
N ASN A 225 -13.77 0.00 -10.98
CA ASN A 225 -13.33 -1.04 -10.05
C ASN A 225 -12.80 -0.49 -8.71
N TRP A 226 -12.85 0.83 -8.49
CA TRP A 226 -12.21 1.46 -7.33
C TRP A 226 -13.13 1.58 -6.10
N GLU A 227 -14.32 0.97 -6.13
CA GLU A 227 -15.25 0.99 -4.99
C GLU A 227 -14.71 0.21 -3.79
N GLY A 228 -14.80 0.81 -2.59
CA GLY A 228 -14.34 0.21 -1.34
C GLY A 228 -12.82 0.18 -1.17
N ILE A 229 -12.08 0.84 -2.06
CA ILE A 229 -10.66 1.16 -1.90
C ILE A 229 -10.52 2.39 -0.99
N ASN A 230 -9.41 2.48 -0.27
CA ASN A 230 -9.09 3.64 0.54
C ASN A 230 -8.67 4.86 -0.32
N GLN A 231 -7.95 5.83 0.27
CA GLN A 231 -7.52 7.07 -0.37
C GLN A 231 -6.69 6.87 -1.66
N MET A 232 -6.18 5.66 -1.94
CA MET A 232 -5.59 5.36 -3.25
C MET A 232 -6.54 5.57 -4.43
N ALA A 233 -7.85 5.43 -4.23
CA ALA A 233 -8.83 5.77 -5.27
C ALA A 233 -8.73 7.26 -5.67
N HIS A 234 -8.63 8.17 -4.69
CA HIS A 234 -8.43 9.59 -4.94
C HIS A 234 -7.10 9.85 -5.67
N HIS A 235 -6.05 9.09 -5.33
CA HIS A 235 -4.75 9.20 -5.96
C HIS A 235 -4.75 8.73 -7.43
N LEU A 236 -5.53 7.70 -7.78
CA LEU A 236 -5.71 7.30 -9.18
C LEU A 236 -6.45 8.37 -10.00
N TRP A 237 -7.43 9.05 -9.41
CA TRP A 237 -8.06 10.21 -10.05
C TRP A 237 -7.09 11.38 -10.21
N TRP A 238 -6.18 11.58 -9.26
CA TRP A 238 -5.10 12.56 -9.39
C TRP A 238 -4.14 12.23 -10.54
N HIS A 239 -3.79 10.95 -10.74
CA HIS A 239 -3.02 10.52 -11.91
C HIS A 239 -3.77 10.78 -13.22
N LEU A 240 -5.09 10.54 -13.27
CA LEU A 240 -5.89 10.90 -14.44
C LEU A 240 -5.79 12.40 -14.71
N ALA A 241 -5.89 13.23 -13.67
CA ALA A 241 -5.74 14.67 -13.80
C ALA A 241 -4.37 15.10 -14.34
N LEU A 242 -3.28 14.37 -14.08
CA LEU A 242 -1.98 14.65 -14.70
C LEU A 242 -1.99 14.45 -16.21
N PHE A 243 -2.60 13.38 -16.71
CA PHE A 243 -2.73 13.18 -18.15
C PHE A 243 -3.62 14.25 -18.81
N LEU A 244 -4.72 14.60 -18.14
CA LEU A 244 -5.62 15.67 -18.59
C LEU A 244 -4.94 17.04 -18.59
N LEU A 245 -3.98 17.27 -17.68
CA LEU A 245 -3.18 18.48 -17.65
C LEU A 245 -2.38 18.62 -18.96
N GLU A 246 -1.78 17.53 -19.44
CA GLU A 246 -1.04 17.53 -20.71
C GLU A 246 -1.93 17.74 -21.94
N ARG A 247 -3.21 17.35 -21.86
CA ARG A 247 -4.21 17.67 -22.89
C ARG A 247 -4.78 19.09 -22.79
N GLY A 248 -4.46 19.83 -21.73
CA GLY A 248 -5.06 21.14 -21.46
C GLY A 248 -6.53 21.08 -21.04
N GLU A 249 -7.02 19.92 -20.58
CA GLU A 249 -8.43 19.72 -20.16
C GLU A 249 -8.70 20.29 -18.75
N HIS A 250 -8.34 21.55 -18.50
CA HIS A 250 -8.32 22.16 -17.15
C HIS A 250 -9.70 22.20 -16.47
N VAL A 251 -10.77 22.44 -17.23
CA VAL A 251 -12.15 22.43 -16.69
C VAL A 251 -12.50 21.07 -16.10
N ARG A 252 -12.11 20.00 -16.79
CA ARG A 252 -12.36 18.62 -16.35
C ARG A 252 -11.54 18.28 -15.11
N ILE A 253 -10.30 18.78 -15.03
CA ILE A 253 -9.44 18.63 -13.85
C ILE A 253 -10.10 19.25 -12.62
N LEU A 254 -10.64 20.47 -12.72
CA LEU A 254 -11.32 21.15 -11.61
C LEU A 254 -12.61 20.43 -11.17
N GLN A 255 -13.32 19.79 -12.10
CA GLN A 255 -14.46 18.93 -11.77
C GLN A 255 -14.00 17.68 -11.01
N LEU A 256 -12.97 16.97 -11.51
CA LEU A 256 -12.42 15.79 -10.83
C LEU A 256 -11.89 16.13 -9.44
N LEU A 257 -11.30 17.32 -9.27
CA LEU A 257 -10.80 17.80 -7.98
C LEU A 257 -11.88 17.75 -6.91
N THR A 258 -13.07 18.29 -7.20
CA THR A 258 -14.17 18.41 -6.24
C THR A 258 -15.06 17.17 -6.16
N GLU A 259 -15.18 16.39 -7.25
CA GLU A 259 -16.07 15.23 -7.29
C GLU A 259 -15.40 13.91 -6.88
N ARG A 260 -14.07 13.80 -7.07
CA ARG A 260 -13.36 12.51 -7.02
C ARG A 260 -12.05 12.54 -6.23
N ILE A 261 -11.25 13.61 -6.32
CA ILE A 261 -9.94 13.68 -5.65
C ILE A 261 -10.10 14.14 -4.19
N ARG A 262 -10.94 15.15 -3.93
CA ARG A 262 -11.18 15.64 -2.57
C ARG A 262 -12.61 16.18 -2.42
N ASN A 263 -13.57 15.28 -2.55
CA ASN A 263 -14.97 15.57 -2.28
C ASN A 263 -15.22 15.65 -0.75
N PRO A 264 -15.58 16.81 -0.17
CA PRO A 264 -15.80 16.94 1.27
C PRO A 264 -16.97 16.10 1.82
N GLN A 265 -17.88 15.67 0.94
CA GLN A 265 -18.99 14.77 1.27
C GLN A 265 -18.61 13.28 1.14
N SER A 266 -17.41 12.95 0.65
CA SER A 266 -16.92 11.57 0.60
C SER A 266 -16.76 11.00 2.02
N PRO A 267 -17.26 9.78 2.31
CA PRO A 267 -17.02 9.12 3.58
C PRO A 267 -15.54 8.97 3.94
N LEU A 268 -14.66 8.79 2.95
CA LEU A 268 -13.22 8.68 3.17
C LEU A 268 -12.62 10.00 3.67
N VAL A 269 -13.02 11.13 3.06
CA VAL A 269 -12.56 12.47 3.45
C VAL A 269 -13.12 12.85 4.82
N GLN A 270 -14.36 12.48 5.13
CA GLN A 270 -14.94 12.73 6.45
C GLN A 270 -14.29 11.89 7.56
N ALA A 271 -13.91 10.65 7.26
CA ALA A 271 -13.25 9.77 8.22
C ALA A 271 -11.80 10.21 8.52
N LEU A 272 -11.08 10.70 7.52
CA LEU A 272 -9.68 11.14 7.62
C LEU A 272 -9.48 12.46 6.85
N PRO A 273 -9.97 13.59 7.38
CA PRO A 273 -9.91 14.88 6.68
C PRO A 273 -8.47 15.38 6.44
N ASP A 274 -7.54 14.94 7.28
CA ASP A 274 -6.11 15.25 7.22
C ASP A 274 -5.28 14.13 6.57
N ALA A 275 -5.91 13.21 5.82
CA ALA A 275 -5.20 12.19 5.06
C ALA A 275 -4.11 12.82 4.17
N THR A 276 -2.85 12.52 4.48
CA THR A 276 -1.69 13.19 3.88
C THR A 276 -1.65 13.06 2.35
N ILE A 277 -2.00 11.88 1.82
CA ILE A 277 -2.05 11.64 0.37
C ILE A 277 -3.09 12.54 -0.33
N ASP A 278 -4.26 12.75 0.26
CA ASP A 278 -5.30 13.60 -0.34
C ASP A 278 -4.87 15.07 -0.34
N ILE A 279 -4.23 15.53 0.75
CA ILE A 279 -3.69 16.88 0.84
C ILE A 279 -2.59 17.09 -0.21
N GLN A 280 -1.68 16.11 -0.35
CA GLN A 280 -0.62 16.14 -1.35
C GLN A 280 -1.18 16.19 -2.77
N ASN A 281 -2.18 15.35 -3.09
CA ASN A 281 -2.84 15.33 -4.39
C ASN A 281 -3.38 16.71 -4.76
N VAL A 282 -4.15 17.32 -3.85
CA VAL A 282 -4.75 18.64 -4.08
C VAL A 282 -3.70 19.72 -4.23
N ALA A 283 -2.78 19.85 -3.28
CA ALA A 283 -1.74 20.89 -3.33
C ALA A 283 -0.87 20.76 -4.60
N SER A 284 -0.50 19.54 -4.95
CA SER A 284 0.31 19.21 -6.14
C SER A 284 -0.40 19.56 -7.44
N LEU A 285 -1.71 19.35 -7.52
CA LEU A 285 -2.51 19.62 -8.72
C LEU A 285 -2.82 21.11 -8.88
N LEU A 286 -3.23 21.79 -7.79
CA LEU A 286 -3.53 23.22 -7.81
C LEU A 286 -2.31 24.04 -8.19
N LEU A 287 -1.16 23.75 -7.59
CA LEU A 287 0.10 24.43 -7.95
C LEU A 287 0.45 24.25 -9.43
N ARG A 288 0.24 23.06 -10.01
CA ARG A 288 0.49 22.81 -11.44
C ARG A 288 -0.43 23.61 -12.34
N LEU A 289 -1.70 23.74 -11.97
CA LEU A 289 -2.68 24.55 -12.71
C LEU A 289 -2.29 26.03 -12.68
N GLU A 290 -1.95 26.57 -11.51
CA GLU A 290 -1.52 27.96 -11.36
C GLU A 290 -0.24 28.25 -12.15
N LEU A 291 0.74 27.33 -12.12
CA LEU A 291 1.97 27.45 -12.91
C LEU A 291 1.72 27.44 -14.42
N ARG A 292 0.59 26.88 -14.89
CA ARG A 292 0.11 26.95 -16.28
C ARG A 292 -0.79 28.16 -16.55
N GLY A 293 -0.94 29.07 -15.58
CA GLY A 293 -1.77 30.28 -15.70
C GLY A 293 -3.27 30.02 -15.61
N VAL A 294 -3.69 28.88 -15.05
CA VAL A 294 -5.11 28.57 -14.82
C VAL A 294 -5.55 29.22 -13.52
N ASP A 295 -6.68 29.93 -13.58
CA ASP A 295 -7.35 30.44 -12.38
C ASP A 295 -8.03 29.28 -11.65
N VAL A 296 -7.58 29.00 -10.43
CA VAL A 296 -8.13 27.95 -9.57
C VAL A 296 -9.18 28.48 -8.58
N GLY A 297 -9.48 29.79 -8.59
CA GLY A 297 -10.45 30.43 -7.72
C GLY A 297 -10.25 30.09 -6.25
N ASP A 298 -11.33 29.68 -5.59
CA ASP A 298 -11.34 29.32 -4.16
C ASP A 298 -10.91 27.87 -3.89
N ALA A 299 -10.35 27.14 -4.86
CA ALA A 299 -10.04 25.71 -4.70
C ALA A 299 -8.97 25.40 -3.62
N TRP A 300 -8.24 26.41 -3.17
CA TRP A 300 -7.32 26.32 -2.02
C TRP A 300 -8.02 26.37 -0.65
N SER A 301 -9.27 26.82 -0.59
CA SER A 301 -10.02 27.10 0.65
C SER A 301 -10.76 25.89 1.21
#